data_AF-W4UX09-F1
#
_entry.id   AF-W4UX09-F1
#
_cell.length_a   1.000
_cell.length_b   1.000
_cell.length_c   1.000
_cell.angle_alpha   90.00
_cell.angle_beta   90.00
_cell.angle_gamma   90.00
#
_symmetry.space_group_name_H-M   'P 1'
#
loop_
_entity.id
_entity.type
_entity.pdbx_description
1 polymer ?
#
loop_
_entity_poly.entity_id
_entity_poly.type
_entity_poly.pdbx_seq_one_letter_code
_entity_poly.pdbx_strand_id
1 'polypeptide(L)' 'MVLITKGLINKEIADKLNISLTTVITHRKNITEKLGIKSVSGLTIYAVMNGYIEADRI' A
#
# COMPACT_ATOMS: atom_id res chain seq x y z
N MET A 1 -0.51 0.45 4.43
CA MET A 1 -0.40 0.61 2.95
C MET A 1 0.88 1.24 2.49
N VAL A 2 1.65 1.90 3.36
CA VAL A 2 2.89 2.63 3.00
C VAL A 2 3.98 1.75 2.36
N LEU A 3 3.91 0.43 2.56
CA LEU A 3 4.91 -0.49 2.01
C LEU A 3 4.60 -0.89 0.55
N ILE A 4 3.33 -0.97 0.14
CA ILE A 4 2.94 -1.34 -1.25
C ILE A 4 3.39 -0.27 -2.24
N THR A 5 3.36 0.94 -1.74
CA THR A 5 3.69 2.21 -2.37
C THR A 5 5.17 2.41 -2.62
N LYS A 6 6.03 1.67 -1.91
CA LYS A 6 7.49 1.66 -2.07
C LYS A 6 7.96 0.61 -3.09
N GLY A 7 7.05 0.06 -3.90
CA GLY A 7 7.39 -1.00 -4.85
C GLY A 7 7.72 -2.36 -4.22
N LEU A 8 7.53 -2.53 -2.91
CA LEU A 8 7.73 -3.83 -2.25
C LEU A 8 6.66 -4.82 -2.71
N ILE A 9 7.10 -6.03 -3.05
CA ILE A 9 6.22 -7.15 -3.38
C ILE A 9 5.39 -7.53 -2.15
N ASN A 10 4.13 -7.93 -2.37
CA ASN A 10 3.20 -8.28 -1.28
C ASN A 10 3.79 -9.28 -0.27
N LYS A 11 4.69 -10.17 -0.71
CA LYS A 11 5.39 -11.14 0.11
C LYS A 11 6.37 -10.50 1.10
N GLU A 12 7.16 -9.54 0.65
CA GLU A 12 8.07 -8.75 1.51
C GLU A 12 7.27 -7.96 2.55
N ILE A 13 6.12 -7.41 2.14
CA ILE A 13 5.25 -6.62 3.02
C ILE A 13 4.64 -7.49 4.12
N ALA A 14 4.18 -8.68 3.75
CA ALA A 14 3.68 -9.69 4.67
C ALA A 14 4.75 -10.06 5.70
N ASP A 15 5.98 -10.30 5.25
CA ASP A 15 7.13 -10.63 6.11
C ASP A 15 7.47 -9.49 7.08
N LYS A 16 7.60 -8.26 6.56
CA LYS A 16 7.96 -7.05 7.32
C LYS A 16 6.93 -6.66 8.38
N LEU A 17 5.64 -6.87 8.09
CA LEU A 17 4.54 -6.61 9.01
C LEU A 17 4.18 -7.83 9.86
N ASN A 18 4.82 -8.99 9.61
CA ASN A 18 4.51 -10.26 10.25
C ASN A 18 3.02 -10.64 10.15
N ILE A 19 2.40 -10.36 8.99
CA ILE A 19 0.99 -10.66 8.70
C ILE A 19 0.87 -11.53 7.45
N SER A 20 -0.19 -12.31 7.36
CA SER A 20 -0.47 -13.14 6.18
C SER A 20 -0.66 -12.30 4.90
N LEU A 21 -0.27 -12.85 3.75
CA LEU A 21 -0.45 -12.24 2.43
C LEU A 21 -1.94 -11.90 2.17
N THR A 22 -2.85 -12.75 2.63
CA THR A 22 -4.31 -12.54 2.56
C THR A 22 -4.73 -11.28 3.32
N THR A 23 -4.14 -11.01 4.48
CA THR A 23 -4.39 -9.80 5.28
C THR A 23 -3.98 -8.55 4.51
N VAL A 24 -2.83 -8.58 3.82
CA VAL A 24 -2.39 -7.47 2.95
C VAL A 24 -3.39 -7.22 1.82
N ILE A 25 -3.90 -8.29 1.20
CA ILE A 25 -4.92 -8.22 0.14
C ILE A 25 -6.23 -7.63 0.67
N THR A 26 -6.70 -8.08 1.84
CA THR A 26 -7.92 -7.55 2.48
C THR A 26 -7.76 -6.08 2.82
N HIS A 27 -6.61 -5.67 3.38
CA HIS A 27 -6.32 -4.26 3.61
C HIS A 27 -6.33 -3.45 2.31
N ARG A 28 -5.79 -4.00 1.20
CA ARG A 28 -5.84 -3.34 -0.12
C ARG A 28 -7.28 -3.10 -0.52
N LYS A 29 -8.11 -4.13 -0.44
CA LYS A 29 -9.52 -4.04 -0.82
C LYS A 29 -10.26 -2.98 0.01
N ASN A 30 -10.10 -3.00 1.33
CA ASN A 30 -10.75 -2.03 2.22
C ASN A 30 -10.30 -0.59 1.97
N ILE A 31 -9.01 -0.37 1.69
CA ILE A 31 -8.46 0.97 1.46
C ILE A 31 -8.82 1.47 0.06
N THR A 32 -8.78 0.60 -0.95
CA THR A 32 -9.29 0.89 -2.29
C THR A 32 -10.77 1.23 -2.28
N GLU A 33 -11.57 0.53 -1.47
CA GLU A 33 -13.01 0.79 -1.36
C GLU A 33 -13.29 2.12 -0.65
N LYS A 34 -12.54 2.41 0.44
CA LYS A 34 -12.64 3.70 1.15
C LYS A 34 -12.20 4.91 0.33
N LEU A 35 -11.14 4.75 -0.47
CA LEU A 35 -10.57 5.83 -1.29
C LEU A 35 -11.15 5.90 -2.70
N GLY A 36 -11.87 4.86 -3.14
CA GLY A 36 -12.33 4.72 -4.53
C GLY A 36 -11.21 4.42 -5.54
N ILE A 37 -9.98 4.17 -5.10
CA ILE A 37 -8.81 4.03 -5.97
C ILE A 37 -8.49 2.56 -6.22
N LYS A 38 -8.79 2.09 -7.43
CA LYS A 38 -8.60 0.68 -7.83
C LYS A 38 -7.15 0.30 -8.18
N SER A 39 -6.32 1.29 -8.53
CA SER A 39 -4.93 1.06 -8.95
C SER A 39 -3.93 1.29 -7.85
N VAL A 40 -2.92 0.41 -7.76
CA VAL A 40 -1.78 0.54 -6.82
C VAL A 40 -1.03 1.85 -7.06
N SER A 41 -0.84 2.24 -8.31
CA SER A 41 -0.19 3.50 -8.69
C SER A 41 -1.00 4.72 -8.23
N GLY A 42 -2.34 4.66 -8.32
CA GLY A 42 -3.21 5.71 -7.81
C GLY A 42 -3.17 5.80 -6.29
N LEU A 43 -3.13 4.64 -5.60
CA LEU A 43 -2.93 4.59 -4.15
C LEU A 43 -1.58 5.19 -3.77
N THR A 44 -0.60 5.05 -4.66
CA THR A 44 0.75 5.57 -4.46
C THR A 44 0.83 7.06 -4.57
N ILE A 45 0.28 7.62 -5.64
CA ILE A 45 0.15 9.05 -5.81
C ILE A 45 -0.67 9.66 -4.66
N TYR A 46 -1.77 9.02 -4.24
CA TYR A 46 -2.58 9.48 -3.13
C TYR A 46 -1.80 9.53 -1.81
N ALA A 47 -1.03 8.49 -1.52
CA ALA A 47 -0.24 8.41 -0.30
C ALA A 47 0.91 9.43 -0.27
N VAL A 48 1.52 9.72 -1.42
CA VAL A 48 2.53 10.77 -1.57
C VAL A 48 1.87 12.16 -1.45
N MET A 49 0.75 12.40 -2.12
CA MET A 49 0.00 13.68 -2.04
C MET A 49 -0.47 14.00 -0.62
N ASN A 50 -0.88 12.99 0.14
CA ASN A 50 -1.32 13.19 1.53
C ASN A 50 -0.16 13.21 2.53
N GLY A 51 1.10 13.08 2.09
CA GLY A 51 2.27 13.08 2.98
C GLY A 51 2.41 11.82 3.83
N TYR A 52 1.67 10.75 3.56
CA TYR A 52 1.85 9.46 4.23
C TYR A 52 3.17 8.78 3.82
N ILE A 53 3.75 9.20 2.69
CA ILE A 53 4.94 8.61 2.07
C ILE A 53 5.79 9.71 1.50
N GLU A 54 7.02 9.76 1.97
CA GLU A 54 8.04 10.64 1.42
C GLU A 54 8.57 10.03 0.12
N ALA A 55 8.58 10.82 -0.96
CA ALA A 55 9.08 10.41 -2.26
C ALA A 55 10.56 9.98 -2.24
N ASP A 56 11.30 10.42 -1.21
CA ASP A 56 12.69 10.05 -0.92
C ASP A 56 12.87 8.57 -0.54
N ARG A 57 11.80 7.88 -0.13
CA ARG A 57 11.81 6.47 0.30
C ARG A 57 11.17 5.51 -0.70
N ILE A 58 10.97 5.96 -1.94
CA ILE A 58 10.50 5.14 -3.08
C ILE A 58 11.69 4.53 -3.79
#